data_AF-A0A142JQ88-F1
#
_entry.id   AF-A0A142JQ88-F1
#
_cell.length_a   1.000
_cell.length_b   1.000
_cell.length_c   1.000
_cell.angle_alpha   90.00
_cell.angle_beta   90.00
_cell.angle_gamma   90.00
#
_symmetry.space_group_name_H-M   'P 1'
#
loop_
_entity.id
_entity.type
_entity.pdbx_description
1 polymer ?
#
loop_
_entity_poly.entity_id
_entity_poly.type
_entity_poly.pdbx_seq_one_letter_code
_entity_poly.pdbx_strand_id
1 'polypeptide(L)'
;MNTNRLSAAEAREIAGPTPSERVDAALDRIRAAAENKKRSVSLHEDFWVNGGYGSDRSTLLAKQYDEAVKQLKELGYKVRFFYEERQFVDMYTVVEW
;
A
#
# COMPACT_ATOMS: atom_id res chain seq x y z
N MET A 1 35.87 16.91 -4.88
CA MET A 1 34.84 17.07 -5.93
C MET A 1 33.56 16.45 -5.38
N ASN A 2 32.47 17.22 -5.23
CA ASN A 2 31.17 16.68 -4.82
C ASN A 2 30.58 15.87 -5.98
N THR A 3 30.70 14.55 -5.95
CA THR A 3 29.99 13.65 -6.85
C THR A 3 28.56 13.44 -6.34
N ASN A 4 27.75 14.51 -6.38
CA ASN A 4 26.33 14.48 -6.02
C ASN A 4 25.45 14.01 -7.19
N ARG A 5 25.93 13.05 -7.98
CA ARG A 5 25.24 12.51 -9.16
C ARG A 5 24.72 11.11 -8.81
N LEU A 6 23.40 10.96 -8.76
CA LEU A 6 22.74 9.67 -8.65
C LEU A 6 22.41 9.16 -10.06
N SER A 7 22.58 7.87 -10.28
CA SER A 7 21.96 7.19 -11.41
C SER A 7 20.44 7.12 -11.23
N ALA A 8 19.72 6.91 -12.32
CA ALA A 8 18.26 6.74 -12.27
C ALA A 8 17.82 5.53 -11.44
N ALA A 9 18.67 4.49 -11.32
CA ALA A 9 18.38 3.33 -10.48
C ALA A 9 18.48 3.68 -8.99
N GLU A 10 19.57 4.34 -8.59
CA GLU A 10 19.76 4.80 -7.20
C GLU A 10 18.67 5.79 -6.79
N ALA A 11 18.28 6.71 -7.70
CA ALA A 11 17.21 7.65 -7.44
C ALA A 11 15.85 6.95 -7.21
N ARG A 12 15.55 5.87 -7.95
CA ARG A 12 14.31 5.08 -7.74
C ARG A 12 14.34 4.33 -6.43
N GLU A 13 15.48 3.73 -6.09
CA GLU A 13 15.65 3.02 -4.82
C GLU A 13 15.42 3.96 -3.62
N ILE A 14 15.96 5.18 -3.69
CA ILE A 14 15.77 6.20 -2.66
C ILE A 14 14.33 6.73 -2.62
N ALA A 15 13.72 6.98 -3.78
CA ALA A 15 12.35 7.49 -3.85
C ALA A 15 11.31 6.47 -3.37
N GLY A 16 11.66 5.18 -3.46
CA GLY A 16 10.77 4.08 -3.13
C GLY A 16 9.67 3.85 -4.17
N PRO A 17 8.81 2.83 -3.93
CA PRO A 17 7.78 2.44 -4.89
C PRO A 17 6.69 3.50 -5.07
N THR A 18 6.25 3.66 -6.31
CA THR A 18 5.07 4.43 -6.71
C THR A 18 3.77 3.75 -6.26
N PRO A 19 2.63 4.47 -6.23
CA PRO A 19 1.32 3.86 -5.94
C PRO A 19 1.00 2.66 -6.84
N SER A 20 1.29 2.74 -8.14
CA SER A 20 1.03 1.63 -9.06
C SER A 20 1.93 0.42 -8.80
N GLU A 21 3.23 0.62 -8.51
CA GLU A 21 4.12 -0.48 -8.11
C GLU A 21 3.67 -1.13 -6.79
N ARG A 22 3.09 -0.36 -5.86
CA ARG A 22 2.46 -0.89 -4.64
C ARG A 22 1.23 -1.73 -4.96
N VAL A 23 0.41 -1.29 -5.90
CA VAL A 23 -0.78 -2.02 -6.37
C VAL A 23 -0.38 -3.31 -7.06
N ASP A 24 0.62 -3.29 -7.95
CA ASP A 24 1.13 -4.50 -8.61
C ASP A 24 1.61 -5.54 -7.59
N ALA A 25 2.37 -5.12 -6.57
CA ALA A 25 2.79 -6.00 -5.48
C ALA A 25 1.60 -6.53 -4.66
N ALA A 26 0.53 -5.75 -4.48
CA ALA A 26 -0.69 -6.21 -3.83
C ALA A 26 -1.46 -7.21 -4.71
N LEU A 27 -1.49 -7.03 -6.03
CA LEU A 27 -2.14 -7.93 -6.98
C LEU A 27 -1.48 -9.31 -7.00
N ASP A 28 -0.16 -9.39 -6.86
CA ASP A 28 0.55 -10.68 -6.71
C ASP A 28 0.09 -11.44 -5.46
N ARG A 29 -0.09 -10.73 -4.35
CA ARG A 29 -0.61 -11.32 -3.10
C ARG A 29 -2.08 -11.73 -3.21
N ILE A 30 -2.90 -10.92 -3.87
CA ILE A 30 -4.30 -11.23 -4.15
C ILE A 30 -4.38 -12.50 -5.00
N ARG A 31 -3.57 -12.62 -6.06
CA ARG A 31 -3.49 -13.83 -6.88
C ARG A 31 -3.15 -15.05 -6.04
N ALA A 32 -2.06 -14.99 -5.27
CA ALA A 32 -1.64 -16.09 -4.41
C ALA A 32 -2.75 -16.48 -3.39
N ALA A 33 -3.44 -15.49 -2.81
CA ALA A 33 -4.55 -15.74 -1.89
C ALA A 33 -5.77 -16.37 -2.59
N ALA A 34 -6.10 -15.91 -3.80
CA ALA A 34 -7.19 -16.45 -4.62
C ALA A 34 -6.92 -17.90 -5.07
N GLU A 35 -5.68 -18.21 -5.47
CA GLU A 35 -5.22 -19.58 -5.77
C GLU A 35 -5.38 -20.51 -4.56
N ASN A 36 -5.23 -19.96 -3.35
CA ASN A 36 -5.49 -20.64 -2.08
C ASN A 36 -6.97 -20.56 -1.62
N LYS A 37 -7.90 -20.26 -2.53
CA LYS A 37 -9.35 -20.18 -2.30
C LYS A 37 -9.79 -19.18 -1.23
N LYS A 38 -8.96 -18.18 -0.90
CA LYS A 38 -9.35 -17.07 -0.03
C LYS A 38 -10.23 -16.08 -0.81
N ARG A 39 -10.85 -15.15 -0.09
CA ARG A 39 -11.70 -14.05 -0.62
C ARG A 39 -11.24 -12.67 -0.18
N SER A 40 -10.14 -12.62 0.55
CA SER A 40 -9.53 -11.39 1.01
C SER A 40 -8.06 -11.57 1.33
N VAL A 41 -7.35 -10.47 1.40
CA VAL A 41 -5.98 -10.36 1.90
C VAL A 41 -5.87 -9.14 2.82
N SER A 42 -5.09 -9.30 3.89
CA SER A 42 -4.66 -8.19 4.76
C SER A 42 -3.25 -7.76 4.36
N LEU A 43 -3.08 -6.47 4.11
CA LEU A 43 -1.81 -5.85 3.72
C LEU A 43 -1.25 -5.10 4.94
N HIS A 44 -0.17 -5.64 5.49
CA HIS A 44 0.46 -5.20 6.74
C HIS A 44 1.78 -4.44 6.53
N GLU A 45 2.16 -4.15 5.28
CA GLU A 45 3.36 -3.34 5.02
C GLU A 45 3.14 -1.90 5.46
N ASP A 46 4.22 -1.23 5.88
CA ASP A 46 4.21 0.15 6.40
C ASP A 46 3.39 1.13 5.57
N PHE A 47 3.41 0.99 4.24
CA PHE A 47 2.60 1.82 3.35
C PHE A 47 1.09 1.66 3.59
N TRP A 48 0.60 0.43 3.71
CA TRP A 48 -0.82 0.10 3.89
C TRP A 48 -1.29 0.38 5.32
N VAL A 49 -0.41 0.14 6.30
CA VAL A 49 -0.62 0.41 7.73
C VAL A 49 -0.68 1.92 7.98
N ASN A 50 0.39 2.65 7.65
CA ASN A 50 0.53 4.05 8.02
C ASN A 50 -0.24 4.98 7.06
N GLY A 51 -0.36 4.61 5.79
CA GLY A 51 -1.10 5.40 4.79
C GLY A 51 -2.61 5.46 5.07
N GLY A 52 -3.18 4.37 5.60
CA GLY A 52 -4.58 4.33 5.99
C GLY A 52 -4.88 4.96 7.35
N TYR A 53 -3.90 5.04 8.25
CA TYR A 53 -4.07 5.59 9.60
C TYR A 53 -3.97 7.12 9.65
N GLY A 54 -3.18 7.74 8.78
CA GLY A 54 -2.85 9.17 8.86
C GLY A 54 -4.06 10.09 8.93
N SER A 55 -4.15 10.90 10.00
CA SER A 55 -5.19 11.93 10.18
C SER A 55 -5.01 13.11 9.23
N ASP A 56 -3.77 13.43 8.86
CA ASP A 56 -3.45 14.43 7.86
C ASP A 56 -3.40 13.83 6.45
N ARG A 57 -4.49 14.04 5.71
CA ARG A 57 -4.67 13.61 4.32
C ARG A 57 -3.87 14.45 3.32
N SER A 58 -3.21 15.52 3.76
CA SER A 58 -2.38 16.37 2.90
C SER A 58 -0.96 15.82 2.68
N THR A 59 -0.53 14.88 3.54
CA THR A 59 0.79 14.23 3.45
C THR A 59 0.97 13.46 2.14
N LEU A 60 2.22 13.35 1.69
CA LEU A 60 2.55 12.59 0.47
C LEU A 60 2.13 11.12 0.60
N LEU A 61 2.36 10.52 1.78
CA LEU A 61 2.00 9.13 2.06
C LEU A 61 0.48 8.91 1.96
N ALA A 62 -0.34 9.78 2.55
CA ALA A 62 -1.79 9.66 2.48
C ALA A 62 -2.31 9.81 1.04
N LYS A 63 -1.76 10.74 0.26
CA LYS A 63 -2.12 10.91 -1.16
C LYS A 63 -1.74 9.70 -2.01
N GLN A 64 -0.55 9.14 -1.79
CA GLN A 64 -0.10 7.93 -2.47
C GLN A 64 -0.96 6.72 -2.09
N TYR A 65 -1.33 6.60 -0.81
CA TYR A 65 -2.24 5.58 -0.32
C TYR A 65 -3.62 5.69 -1.00
N ASP A 66 -4.19 6.90 -1.06
CA ASP A 66 -5.49 7.13 -1.71
C ASP A 66 -5.50 6.78 -3.18
N GLU A 67 -4.43 7.12 -3.88
CA GLU A 67 -4.25 6.77 -5.28
C GLU A 67 -4.17 5.24 -5.45
N ALA A 68 -3.40 4.53 -4.62
CA ALA A 68 -3.34 3.07 -4.66
C ALA A 68 -4.69 2.40 -4.34
N VAL A 69 -5.40 2.89 -3.32
CA VAL A 69 -6.74 2.42 -2.95
C VAL A 69 -7.74 2.67 -4.09
N LYS A 70 -7.66 3.82 -4.75
CA LYS A 70 -8.50 4.16 -5.90
C LYS A 70 -8.25 3.18 -7.05
N GLN A 71 -6.99 2.94 -7.41
CA GLN A 71 -6.64 1.97 -8.46
C GLN A 71 -7.17 0.57 -8.16
N LEU A 72 -7.04 0.08 -6.92
CA LEU A 72 -7.63 -1.20 -6.52
C LEU A 72 -9.17 -1.20 -6.64
N LYS A 73 -9.85 -0.12 -6.25
CA LYS A 73 -11.31 0.00 -6.39
C LYS A 73 -11.75 0.04 -7.85
N GLU A 74 -11.01 0.71 -8.72
CA GLU A 74 -11.26 0.76 -10.17
C GLU A 74 -11.11 -0.63 -10.82
N LEU A 75 -10.26 -1.50 -10.27
CA LEU A 75 -10.15 -2.91 -10.66
C LEU A 75 -11.29 -3.80 -10.12
N GLY A 76 -12.22 -3.24 -9.33
CA GLY A 76 -13.38 -3.95 -8.80
C GLY A 76 -13.19 -4.53 -7.39
N TYR A 77 -12.07 -4.28 -6.74
CA TYR A 77 -11.84 -4.74 -5.37
C TYR A 77 -12.56 -3.86 -4.34
N LYS A 78 -13.05 -4.49 -3.26
CA LYS A 78 -13.49 -3.76 -2.07
C LYS A 78 -12.30 -3.55 -1.15
N VAL A 79 -11.98 -2.28 -0.87
CA VAL A 79 -10.84 -1.90 -0.05
C VAL A 79 -11.30 -1.13 1.19
N ARG A 80 -10.86 -1.56 2.37
CA ARG A 80 -11.13 -0.89 3.65
C ARG A 80 -9.88 -0.85 4.52
N PHE A 81 -9.75 0.21 5.30
CA PHE A 81 -8.76 0.23 6.38
C PHE A 81 -9.37 -0.43 7.62
N PHE A 82 -8.63 -1.34 8.23
CA PHE A 82 -8.96 -1.93 9.52
C PHE A 82 -8.13 -1.23 10.60
N TYR A 83 -8.81 -0.85 11.68
CA TYR A 83 -8.20 -0.31 12.88
C TYR A 83 -8.94 -0.89 14.08
N GLU A 84 -8.21 -1.53 14.98
CA GLU A 84 -8.73 -1.98 16.26
C GLU A 84 -7.68 -1.73 17.35
N GLU A 85 -8.09 -1.04 18.41
CA GLU A 85 -7.23 -0.75 19.56
C GLU A 85 -7.70 -1.60 20.75
N ARG A 86 -6.84 -2.52 21.20
CA ARG A 86 -7.02 -3.34 22.41
C ARG A 86 -5.83 -3.13 23.34
N GLN A 87 -5.21 -4.21 23.83
CA GLN A 87 -3.91 -4.12 24.52
C GLN A 87 -2.79 -3.64 23.59
N PHE A 88 -2.93 -3.93 22.29
CA PHE A 88 -2.08 -3.42 21.21
C PHE A 88 -2.97 -2.87 20.10
N VAL A 89 -2.42 -1.98 19.28
CA VAL A 89 -3.10 -1.46 18.09
C VAL A 89 -2.87 -2.43 16.94
N ASP A 90 -3.95 -2.88 16.31
CA ASP A 90 -3.92 -3.65 15.08
C ASP A 90 -4.50 -2.79 13.95
N MET A 91 -3.71 -2.60 12.90
CA MET A 91 -4.09 -1.74 11.78
C MET A 91 -3.47 -2.24 10.47
N TYR A 92 -4.29 -2.28 9.42
CA TYR A 92 -3.88 -2.78 8.10
C TYR A 92 -4.95 -2.47 7.04
N THR A 93 -4.60 -2.59 5.77
CA THR A 93 -5.57 -2.50 4.67
C THR A 93 -6.10 -3.88 4.32
N VAL A 94 -7.42 -4.01 4.21
CA VAL A 94 -8.08 -5.24 3.75
C VAL A 94 -8.56 -5.02 2.31
N VAL A 95 -8.23 -5.98 1.45
CA VAL A 95 -8.71 -6.03 0.06
C VAL A 95 -9.53 -7.31 -0.10
N GLU A 96 -10.77 -7.18 -0.58
CA GLU A 96 -11.74 -8.28 -0.77
C GLU A 96 -12.20 -8.33 -2.24
N TRP A 97 -12.51 -9.53 -2.75
CA TRP A 97 -13.01 -9.80 -4.11
C TRP A 97 -14.12 -10.84 -4.14
#